data_AF-A0A6G6IRF9-F1
#
_entry.id   AF-A0A6G6IRF9-F1
#
_cell.length_a   1.000
_cell.length_b   1.000
_cell.length_c   1.000
_cell.angle_alpha   90.00
_cell.angle_beta   90.00
_cell.angle_gamma   90.00
#
_symmetry.space_group_name_H-M   'P 1'
#
loop_
_entity.id
_entity.type
_entity.pdbx_description
1 polymer ?
#
loop_
_entity_poly.entity_id
_entity_poly.type
_entity_poly.pdbx_seq_one_letter_code
_entity_poly.pdbx_strand_id
1 'polypeptide(L)'
;MSTVISGCSLWRSDQPSPPSAEMLKDFHYTLSLKADEDINRDGSGRAMPVLLNIFELRSPGNFEMTDYFDLRNNAQMRLGQDLLRSDQLMVWPGTSDQRKYSSSSPPALLGVVAGYQQLEGRTWRVLIPISSAVPAKSVESDDTATDKAQSPDHDISIDVVISQDGLHVLTPTQQE
;
A
#
# COMPACT_ATOMS: atom_id res chain seq x y z
N MET A 1 66.06 44.65 5.85
CA MET A 1 65.67 44.28 4.47
C MET A 1 64.24 43.78 4.51
N SER A 2 63.30 44.59 4.03
CA SER A 2 61.93 44.18 3.76
C SER A 2 61.90 43.17 2.61
N THR A 3 60.96 42.22 2.61
CA THR A 3 59.93 42.07 1.58
C THR A 3 58.91 41.02 2.05
N VAL A 4 57.65 41.45 2.13
CA VAL A 4 56.44 40.65 2.28
C VAL A 4 56.05 40.07 0.91
N ILE A 5 55.58 38.82 0.87
CA ILE A 5 54.78 38.31 -0.25
C ILE A 5 53.52 37.64 0.32
N SER A 6 52.39 38.31 0.12
CA SER A 6 51.03 37.74 0.18
C SER A 6 50.83 36.72 -0.95
N GLY A 7 50.02 35.69 -0.70
CA GLY A 7 49.60 34.73 -1.73
C GLY A 7 48.31 34.00 -1.39
N CYS A 8 47.18 34.65 -1.71
CA CYS A 8 45.82 34.19 -2.05
C CYS A 8 45.19 32.94 -1.40
N SER A 9 44.05 33.18 -0.74
CA SER A 9 42.92 32.24 -0.69
C SER A 9 42.53 31.78 -2.09
N LEU A 10 42.54 30.47 -2.35
CA LEU A 10 41.71 29.88 -3.39
C LEU A 10 41.06 28.62 -2.84
N TRP A 11 39.82 28.82 -2.42
CA TRP A 11 38.80 27.80 -2.29
C TRP A 11 38.88 26.78 -3.43
N ARG A 12 38.95 25.49 -3.08
CA ARG A 12 38.36 24.45 -3.90
C ARG A 12 37.97 23.26 -3.05
N SER A 13 36.73 23.27 -2.59
CA SER A 13 35.99 22.04 -2.39
C SER A 13 34.57 22.27 -2.90
N ASP A 14 34.48 22.63 -4.18
CA ASP A 14 33.44 22.04 -5.03
C ASP A 14 33.72 20.54 -5.06
N GLN A 15 33.43 19.83 -3.98
CA GLN A 15 32.94 18.49 -4.15
C GLN A 15 31.51 18.70 -4.66
N PRO A 16 31.18 18.35 -5.91
CA PRO A 16 29.78 18.22 -6.24
C PRO A 16 29.17 17.26 -5.21
N SER A 17 28.09 17.70 -4.55
CA SER A 17 27.26 16.82 -3.73
C SER A 17 27.04 15.54 -4.53
N PRO A 18 27.25 14.33 -3.97
CA PRO A 18 27.01 13.12 -4.73
C PRO A 18 25.58 13.15 -5.27
N PRO A 19 25.34 12.96 -6.58
CA PRO A 19 23.99 12.96 -7.16
C PRO A 19 23.21 11.67 -6.82
N SER A 20 23.40 11.08 -5.64
CA SER A 20 22.87 9.74 -5.29
C SER A 20 21.91 9.70 -4.11
N ALA A 21 21.47 10.85 -3.59
CA ALA A 21 20.37 10.89 -2.61
C ALA A 21 19.02 11.24 -3.23
N GLU A 22 18.95 11.47 -4.55
CA GLU A 22 17.67 11.69 -5.24
C GLU A 22 17.29 10.50 -6.13
N MET A 23 16.06 10.04 -5.91
CA MET A 23 15.30 9.04 -6.67
C MET A 23 15.60 7.56 -6.42
N LEU A 24 15.37 7.09 -5.19
CA LEU A 24 14.48 5.92 -5.13
C LEU A 24 13.12 6.45 -5.60
N LYS A 25 12.65 6.01 -6.76
CA LYS A 25 11.31 6.33 -7.23
C LYS A 25 10.38 5.67 -6.22
N ASP A 26 9.86 6.45 -5.28
CA ASP A 26 8.92 5.95 -4.28
C ASP A 26 7.82 5.21 -5.02
N PHE A 27 7.58 3.97 -4.61
CA PHE A 27 6.51 3.18 -5.17
C PHE A 27 5.21 3.62 -4.51
N HIS A 28 4.26 4.09 -5.32
CA HIS A 28 2.97 4.57 -4.85
C HIS A 28 1.85 3.62 -5.28
N TYR A 29 0.91 3.40 -4.37
CA TYR A 29 -0.36 2.74 -4.69
C TYR A 29 -1.47 3.27 -3.79
N THR A 30 -2.70 3.15 -4.26
CA THR A 30 -3.91 3.51 -3.54
C THR A 30 -4.68 2.25 -3.16
N LEU A 31 -5.06 2.12 -1.90
CA LEU A 31 -6.02 1.14 -1.43
C LEU A 31 -7.37 1.82 -1.24
N SER A 32 -8.33 1.46 -2.07
CA SER A 32 -9.74 1.85 -1.95
C SER A 32 -10.50 0.77 -1.20
N LEU A 33 -11.20 1.19 -0.16
CA LEU A 33 -12.01 0.32 0.68
C LEU A 33 -13.46 0.76 0.58
N LYS A 34 -14.36 -0.19 0.35
CA LYS A 34 -15.81 0.04 0.38
C LYS A 34 -16.45 -0.97 1.31
N ALA A 35 -17.16 -0.49 2.32
CA ALA A 35 -17.92 -1.35 3.21
C ALA A 35 -19.39 -1.34 2.83
N ASP A 36 -19.99 -2.52 2.78
CA ASP A 36 -21.44 -2.65 2.71
C ASP A 36 -22.09 -2.08 3.99
N GLU A 37 -23.36 -1.71 3.91
CA GLU A 37 -24.11 -1.16 5.06
C GLU A 37 -24.32 -2.19 6.17
N ASP A 38 -24.19 -3.48 5.85
CA ASP A 38 -24.48 -4.58 6.75
C ASP A 38 -23.29 -5.44 7.14
N ILE A 39 -22.08 -4.89 7.06
CA ILE A 39 -20.88 -5.58 7.49
C ILE A 39 -20.92 -5.98 8.97
N ASN A 40 -20.26 -7.10 9.26
CA ASN A 40 -19.92 -7.58 10.59
C ASN A 40 -21.08 -7.57 11.60
N ARG A 41 -22.28 -7.97 11.18
CA ARG A 41 -23.46 -7.99 12.05
C ARG A 41 -23.24 -8.79 13.34
N ASP A 42 -23.70 -8.24 14.45
CA ASP A 42 -23.75 -8.94 15.74
C ASP A 42 -24.90 -9.96 15.81
N GLY A 43 -25.04 -10.67 16.94
CA GLY A 43 -26.11 -11.66 17.15
C GLY A 43 -27.53 -11.09 17.10
N SER A 44 -27.70 -9.76 17.15
CA SER A 44 -28.99 -9.08 16.97
C SER A 44 -29.24 -8.61 15.53
N GLY A 45 -28.27 -8.82 14.62
CA GLY A 45 -28.35 -8.38 13.23
C GLY A 45 -27.89 -6.94 13.00
N ARG A 46 -27.37 -6.26 14.02
CA ARG A 46 -26.88 -4.88 13.90
C ARG A 46 -25.49 -4.87 13.28
N ALA A 47 -25.30 -4.08 12.22
CA ALA A 47 -24.01 -3.88 11.56
C ALA A 47 -22.99 -3.24 12.52
N MET A 48 -21.74 -3.70 12.46
CA MET A 48 -20.66 -3.24 13.35
C MET A 48 -19.41 -2.89 12.53
N PRO A 49 -18.54 -2.01 13.03
CA PRO A 49 -17.28 -1.73 12.34
C PRO A 49 -16.39 -2.97 12.28
N VAL A 50 -15.48 -2.99 11.31
CA VAL A 50 -14.43 -4.01 11.14
C VAL A 50 -13.07 -3.36 11.35
N LEU A 51 -12.22 -3.97 12.17
CA LEU A 51 -10.80 -3.60 12.23
C LEU A 51 -10.05 -4.36 11.12
N LEU A 52 -9.50 -3.62 10.17
CA LEU A 52 -8.57 -4.12 9.17
C LEU A 52 -7.14 -4.02 9.70
N ASN A 53 -6.35 -5.08 9.51
CA ASN A 53 -4.90 -5.08 9.63
C ASN A 53 -4.35 -5.25 8.21
N ILE A 54 -3.55 -4.30 7.77
CA ILE A 54 -3.02 -4.22 6.40
C ILE A 54 -1.51 -4.44 6.49
N PHE A 55 -0.96 -5.29 5.62
CA PHE A 55 0.43 -5.69 5.66
C PHE A 55 1.05 -5.57 4.26
N GLU A 56 2.13 -4.79 4.15
CA GLU A 56 3.01 -4.86 2.99
C GLU A 56 3.99 -6.01 3.19
N LEU A 57 4.08 -6.91 2.21
CA LEU A 57 4.80 -8.18 2.34
C LEU A 57 5.84 -8.37 1.23
N ARG A 58 6.98 -8.95 1.60
CA ARG A 58 7.98 -9.47 0.64
C ARG A 58 7.55 -10.80 0.03
N SER A 59 6.92 -11.66 0.82
CA SER A 59 6.49 -13.00 0.41
C SER A 59 5.20 -13.42 1.12
N PRO A 60 4.40 -14.34 0.54
CA PRO A 60 3.14 -14.76 1.15
C PRO A 60 3.31 -15.76 2.30
N GLY A 61 4.45 -16.46 2.38
CA GLY A 61 4.58 -17.75 3.09
C GLY A 61 4.14 -17.70 4.55
N ASN A 62 4.81 -16.91 5.39
CA ASN A 62 4.46 -16.84 6.81
C ASN A 62 3.06 -16.23 7.03
N PHE A 63 2.62 -15.32 6.16
CA PHE A 63 1.30 -14.70 6.27
C PHE A 63 0.16 -15.69 6.03
N GLU A 64 0.29 -16.57 5.04
CA GLU A 64 -0.71 -17.60 4.73
C GLU A 64 -0.81 -18.69 5.81
N MET A 65 0.29 -18.96 6.50
CA MET A 65 0.36 -20.02 7.53
C MET A 65 0.05 -19.52 8.94
N THR A 66 0.09 -18.19 9.17
CA THR A 66 -0.18 -17.61 10.49
C THR A 66 -1.69 -17.45 10.72
N ASP A 67 -2.13 -17.78 11.94
CA ASP A 67 -3.54 -17.63 12.32
C ASP A 67 -3.95 -16.17 12.54
N TYR A 68 -5.27 -15.95 12.65
CA TYR A 68 -5.85 -14.62 12.80
C TYR A 68 -5.32 -13.85 14.02
N PHE A 69 -5.25 -14.49 15.19
CA PHE A 69 -4.88 -13.80 16.44
C PHE A 69 -3.42 -13.40 16.41
N ASP A 70 -2.58 -14.26 15.86
CA ASP A 70 -1.16 -14.01 15.68
C ASP A 70 -0.91 -12.93 14.62
N LEU A 71 -1.65 -12.92 13.51
CA LEU A 71 -1.58 -11.82 12.53
C LEU A 71 -2.01 -10.48 13.14
N ARG A 72 -3.00 -10.47 14.04
CA ARG A 72 -3.47 -9.22 14.66
C ARG A 72 -2.54 -8.70 15.76
N ASN A 73 -2.04 -9.59 16.62
CA ASN A 73 -1.36 -9.19 17.85
C ASN A 73 0.17 -9.37 17.78
N ASN A 74 0.64 -10.27 16.93
CA ASN A 74 2.01 -10.77 16.92
C ASN A 74 2.66 -10.70 15.52
N ALA A 75 2.11 -9.93 14.58
CA ALA A 75 2.54 -9.90 13.18
C ALA A 75 4.06 -9.76 13.01
N GLN A 76 4.68 -8.81 13.73
CA GLN A 76 6.11 -8.56 13.61
C GLN A 76 6.95 -9.79 13.97
N MET A 77 6.56 -10.52 15.00
CA MET A 77 7.24 -11.74 15.45
C MET A 77 6.99 -12.91 14.47
N ARG A 78 5.77 -13.03 13.96
CA ARG A 78 5.33 -14.18 13.15
C ARG A 78 5.76 -14.08 11.69
N LEU A 79 5.74 -12.87 11.13
CA LEU A 79 6.07 -12.60 9.74
C LEU A 79 7.56 -12.26 9.57
N GLY A 80 8.19 -11.70 10.60
CA GLY A 80 9.63 -11.41 10.61
C GLY A 80 10.07 -10.60 9.39
N GLN A 81 10.97 -11.17 8.60
CA GLN A 81 11.52 -10.54 7.40
C GLN A 81 10.53 -10.41 6.23
N ASP A 82 9.42 -11.16 6.25
CA ASP A 82 8.38 -11.06 5.23
C ASP A 82 7.57 -9.77 5.39
N LEU A 83 7.49 -9.22 6.60
CA LEU A 83 6.76 -7.97 6.86
C LEU A 83 7.63 -6.76 6.53
N LEU A 84 7.12 -5.91 5.64
CA LEU A 84 7.71 -4.61 5.32
C LEU A 84 7.09 -3.50 6.17
N ARG A 85 5.76 -3.53 6.28
CA ARG A 85 4.96 -2.52 6.99
C ARG A 85 3.64 -3.13 7.44
N SER A 86 3.13 -2.67 8.57
CA SER A 86 1.76 -2.93 9.02
C SER A 86 1.00 -1.64 9.28
N ASP A 87 -0.29 -1.63 9.00
CA ASP A 87 -1.23 -0.54 9.30
C ASP A 87 -2.54 -1.12 9.86
N GLN A 88 -3.28 -0.30 10.61
CA GLN A 88 -4.59 -0.67 11.17
C GLN A 88 -5.62 0.40 10.87
N LEU A 89 -6.79 -0.04 10.40
CA LEU A 89 -7.89 0.85 10.05
C LEU A 89 -9.22 0.30 10.55
N MET A 90 -10.00 1.17 11.19
CA MET A 90 -11.38 0.86 11.54
C MET A 90 -12.30 1.32 10.40
N VAL A 91 -13.01 0.36 9.79
CA VAL A 91 -13.95 0.62 8.70
C VAL A 91 -15.37 0.51 9.24
N TRP A 92 -16.18 1.55 9.01
CA TRP A 92 -17.56 1.62 9.47
C TRP A 92 -18.53 1.14 8.39
N PRO A 93 -19.72 0.60 8.75
CA PRO A 93 -20.70 0.18 7.76
C PRO A 93 -21.09 1.31 6.80
N GLY A 94 -21.22 0.98 5.50
CA GLY A 94 -21.61 1.93 4.45
C GLY A 94 -20.57 2.99 4.10
N THR A 95 -19.34 2.90 4.64
CA THR A 95 -18.29 3.89 4.36
C THR A 95 -17.39 3.48 3.20
N SER A 96 -16.82 4.49 2.55
CA SER A 96 -15.70 4.32 1.62
C SER A 96 -14.49 5.08 2.16
N ASP A 97 -13.31 4.48 2.08
CA ASP A 97 -12.04 5.08 2.48
C ASP A 97 -10.98 4.85 1.39
N GLN A 98 -10.05 5.79 1.25
CA GLN A 98 -8.92 5.68 0.34
C GLN A 98 -7.62 5.98 1.08
N ARG A 99 -6.69 5.03 1.01
CA ARG A 99 -5.39 5.11 1.67
C ARG A 99 -4.29 5.09 0.62
N LYS A 100 -3.51 6.16 0.56
CA LYS A 100 -2.33 6.24 -0.29
C LYS A 100 -1.12 5.74 0.48
N TYR A 101 -0.39 4.83 -0.13
CA TYR A 101 0.84 4.28 0.40
C TYR A 101 2.01 4.72 -0.45
N SER A 102 3.14 4.96 0.20
CA SER A 102 4.43 5.20 -0.43
C SER A 102 5.46 4.31 0.24
N SER A 103 6.22 3.60 -0.58
CA SER A 103 7.20 2.63 -0.11
C SER A 103 8.50 2.80 -0.86
N SER A 104 9.61 2.86 -0.12
CA SER A 104 10.96 3.03 -0.68
C SER A 104 11.41 1.85 -1.54
N SER A 105 10.77 0.69 -1.37
CA SER A 105 10.84 -0.46 -2.26
C SER A 105 9.42 -0.99 -2.52
N PRO A 106 9.08 -1.43 -3.75
CA PRO A 106 7.76 -1.97 -4.03
C PRO A 106 7.49 -3.23 -3.18
N PRO A 107 6.41 -3.28 -2.40
CA PRO A 107 5.97 -4.53 -1.79
C PRO A 107 5.54 -5.51 -2.89
N ALA A 108 5.81 -6.80 -2.67
CA ALA A 108 5.38 -7.82 -3.62
C ALA A 108 3.88 -8.09 -3.46
N LEU A 109 3.39 -8.10 -2.21
CA LEU A 109 1.99 -8.38 -1.89
C LEU A 109 1.45 -7.41 -0.84
N LEU A 110 0.13 -7.19 -0.89
CA LEU A 110 -0.66 -6.61 0.17
C LEU A 110 -1.49 -7.71 0.85
N GLY A 111 -1.24 -7.96 2.13
CA GLY A 111 -2.10 -8.79 2.97
C GLY A 111 -3.13 -7.92 3.66
N VAL A 112 -4.40 -8.32 3.65
CA VAL A 112 -5.47 -7.64 4.40
C VAL A 112 -6.17 -8.66 5.28
N VAL A 113 -6.30 -8.35 6.57
CA VAL A 113 -6.96 -9.18 7.59
C VAL A 113 -8.10 -8.40 8.23
N ALA A 114 -9.31 -8.93 8.16
CA ALA A 114 -10.52 -8.34 8.74
C ALA A 114 -10.93 -9.02 10.04
N GLY A 115 -11.12 -8.23 11.09
CA GLY A 115 -11.64 -8.69 12.38
C GLY A 115 -13.16 -8.75 12.43
N TYR A 116 -13.75 -9.75 11.76
CA TYR A 116 -15.17 -10.06 11.94
C TYR A 116 -15.44 -10.68 13.32
N GLN A 117 -16.65 -10.46 13.86
CA GLN A 117 -17.09 -11.03 15.14
C GLN A 117 -17.11 -12.56 15.15
N GLN A 118 -17.43 -13.16 14.00
CA GLN A 118 -17.26 -14.58 13.74
C GLN A 118 -16.39 -14.71 12.51
N LEU A 119 -15.37 -15.57 12.55
CA LEU A 119 -14.44 -15.74 11.42
C LEU A 119 -14.81 -16.95 10.56
N GLU A 120 -15.45 -17.93 11.17
CA GLU A 120 -15.86 -19.15 10.50
C GLU A 120 -16.81 -18.85 9.33
N GLY A 121 -16.52 -19.45 8.18
CA GLY A 121 -17.28 -19.26 6.95
C GLY A 121 -17.09 -17.90 6.27
N ARG A 122 -16.18 -17.04 6.74
CA ARG A 122 -15.91 -15.73 6.14
C ARG A 122 -14.50 -15.64 5.57
N THR A 123 -14.37 -14.90 4.46
CA THR A 123 -13.07 -14.52 3.90
C THR A 123 -12.46 -13.40 4.74
N TRP A 124 -11.85 -13.75 5.87
CA TRP A 124 -11.25 -12.78 6.77
C TRP A 124 -9.82 -12.38 6.36
N ARG A 125 -9.23 -13.06 5.38
CA ARG A 125 -7.87 -12.82 4.89
C ARG A 125 -7.82 -12.84 3.37
N VAL A 126 -7.15 -11.86 2.78
CA VAL A 126 -6.81 -11.83 1.35
C VAL A 126 -5.34 -11.46 1.16
N LEU A 127 -4.76 -11.95 0.07
CA LEU A 127 -3.43 -11.60 -0.42
C LEU A 127 -3.55 -11.09 -1.84
N ILE A 128 -2.98 -9.91 -2.08
CA ILE A 128 -3.14 -9.17 -3.34
C ILE A 128 -1.75 -8.94 -3.91
N PRO A 129 -1.37 -9.59 -5.03
CA PRO A 129 -0.13 -9.27 -5.72
C PRO A 129 -0.18 -7.84 -6.26
N ILE A 130 0.77 -7.01 -5.87
CA ILE A 130 0.79 -5.59 -6.23
C ILE A 130 1.02 -5.39 -7.74
N SER A 131 1.76 -6.29 -8.40
CA SER A 131 1.92 -6.28 -9.85
C SER A 131 0.65 -6.65 -10.63
N SER A 132 -0.31 -7.32 -9.98
CA SER A 132 -1.58 -7.71 -10.59
C SER A 132 -2.71 -6.69 -10.32
N ALA A 133 -2.46 -5.69 -9.46
CA ALA A 133 -3.41 -4.62 -9.14
C ALA A 133 -3.42 -3.46 -10.18
N VAL A 134 -2.92 -3.69 -11.39
CA VAL A 134 -2.83 -2.67 -12.44
C VAL A 134 -4.11 -2.70 -13.30
N PRO A 135 -4.81 -1.57 -13.50
CA PRO A 135 -5.88 -1.49 -14.48
C PRO A 135 -5.32 -1.55 -15.91
N ALA A 136 -5.91 -2.41 -16.75
CA ALA A 136 -5.65 -2.43 -18.18
C ALA A 136 -6.24 -1.18 -18.84
N LYS A 137 -5.40 -0.20 -19.22
CA LYS A 137 -5.62 0.60 -20.44
C LYS A 137 -4.35 1.31 -20.91
N SER A 138 -3.58 0.61 -21.75
CA SER A 138 -2.80 1.24 -22.81
C SER A 138 -3.56 1.00 -24.12
N VAL A 139 -4.30 2.01 -24.59
CA VAL A 139 -4.83 2.02 -25.96
C VAL A 139 -4.61 3.40 -26.54
N GLU A 140 -3.88 3.39 -27.66
CA GLU A 140 -3.64 4.39 -28.69
C GLU A 140 -3.34 5.86 -28.29
N SER A 141 -2.06 6.20 -28.50
CA SER A 141 -1.59 7.50 -28.93
C SER A 141 -2.28 7.95 -30.23
N ASP A 142 -2.91 9.12 -30.20
CA ASP A 142 -3.18 9.91 -31.41
C ASP A 142 -2.69 11.34 -31.17
N ASP A 143 -1.98 11.88 -32.16
CA ASP A 143 -1.13 13.06 -32.08
C ASP A 143 -1.91 14.35 -31.77
N THR A 144 -1.41 15.16 -30.81
CA THR A 144 -1.09 16.60 -30.98
C THR A 144 -0.76 17.28 -29.64
N ALA A 145 0.24 18.17 -29.68
CA ALA A 145 1.01 18.73 -28.57
C ALA A 145 0.22 19.50 -27.48
N THR A 146 0.68 19.39 -26.22
CA THR A 146 1.11 20.52 -25.37
C THR A 146 1.84 19.99 -24.14
N ASP A 147 3.00 20.58 -23.89
CA ASP A 147 3.90 20.38 -22.77
C ASP A 147 3.19 20.53 -21.41
N LYS A 148 2.93 19.39 -20.75
CA LYS A 148 2.98 19.25 -19.30
C LYS A 148 3.62 17.90 -19.00
N ALA A 149 4.73 17.93 -18.29
CA ALA A 149 5.32 16.74 -17.68
C ALA A 149 4.32 16.12 -16.70
N GLN A 150 3.44 15.26 -17.23
CA GLN A 150 2.69 14.31 -16.44
C GLN A 150 3.67 13.19 -16.13
N SER A 151 4.20 13.17 -14.90
CA SER A 151 4.88 11.97 -14.40
C SER A 151 3.94 10.79 -14.65
N PRO A 152 4.40 9.70 -15.31
CA PRO A 152 3.60 8.50 -15.43
C PRO A 152 3.65 7.84 -14.05
N ASP A 153 2.84 8.36 -13.13
CA ASP A 153 2.47 7.67 -11.92
C ASP A 153 1.58 6.53 -12.40
N HIS A 154 2.13 5.32 -12.46
CA HIS A 154 1.30 4.14 -12.58
C HIS A 154 0.48 4.09 -11.30
N ASP A 155 -0.70 4.69 -11.29
CA ASP A 155 -1.58 4.76 -10.12
C ASP A 155 -2.19 3.37 -9.92
N ILE A 156 -1.42 2.51 -9.25
CA ILE A 156 -1.86 1.17 -8.88
C ILE A 156 -2.98 1.34 -7.87
N SER A 157 -4.20 0.97 -8.25
CA SER A 157 -5.37 1.02 -7.39
C SER A 157 -5.79 -0.39 -7.02
N ILE A 158 -5.90 -0.63 -5.73
CA ILE A 158 -6.38 -1.89 -5.17
C ILE A 158 -7.75 -1.60 -4.55
N ASP A 159 -8.79 -2.21 -5.10
CA ASP A 159 -10.15 -2.05 -4.61
C ASP A 159 -10.55 -3.29 -3.79
N VAL A 160 -10.89 -3.09 -2.53
CA VAL A 160 -11.39 -4.15 -1.63
C VAL A 160 -12.77 -3.77 -1.11
N VAL A 161 -13.72 -4.67 -1.31
CA VAL A 161 -15.05 -4.59 -0.70
C VAL A 161 -15.05 -5.41 0.59
N ILE A 162 -15.59 -4.81 1.65
CA ILE A 162 -15.83 -5.43 2.94
C ILE A 162 -17.32 -5.73 2.98
N SER A 163 -17.68 -7.01 2.96
CA SER A 163 -19.07 -7.49 3.00
C SER A 163 -19.30 -8.36 4.23
N GLN A 164 -20.55 -8.76 4.48
CA GLN A 164 -20.91 -9.60 5.63
C GLN A 164 -20.29 -11.02 5.55
N ASP A 165 -20.05 -11.54 4.35
CA ASP A 165 -19.44 -12.85 4.08
C ASP A 165 -17.91 -12.80 3.96
N GLY A 166 -17.30 -11.62 3.85
CA GLY A 166 -15.86 -11.48 3.87
C GLY A 166 -15.33 -10.31 3.04
N LEU A 167 -14.01 -10.33 2.87
CA LEU A 167 -13.25 -9.45 2.00
C LEU A 167 -13.32 -9.95 0.55
N HIS A 168 -13.61 -9.05 -0.37
CA HIS A 168 -13.64 -9.30 -1.80
C HIS A 168 -12.71 -8.32 -2.51
N VAL A 169 -11.76 -8.84 -3.29
CA VAL A 169 -10.84 -8.00 -4.08
C VAL A 169 -11.47 -7.79 -5.45
N LEU A 170 -11.74 -6.54 -5.82
CA LEU A 170 -12.28 -6.25 -7.14
C LEU A 170 -11.15 -6.27 -8.16
N THR A 171 -11.33 -7.07 -9.20
CA THR A 171 -10.48 -7.04 -10.40
C THR A 171 -11.10 -6.04 -11.38
N PRO A 172 -10.33 -5.32 -12.22
CA PRO A 172 -10.87 -4.29 -13.13
C PRO A 172 -12.06 -4.71 -14.02
N THR A 173 -12.27 -6.01 -14.25
CA THR A 173 -13.42 -6.55 -15.01
C THR A 173 -14.75 -6.58 -14.24
N GLN A 174 -14.76 -6.29 -12.94
CA GLN A 174 -15.93 -6.36 -12.05
C GLN A 174 -16.51 -4.97 -11.71
N GLN A 175 -16.10 -3.92 -12.42
CA GLN A 175 -16.66 -2.57 -12.32
C GLN A 175 -17.69 -2.35 -13.44
N GLU A 176 -18.90 -2.90 -13.29
CA GLU A 176 -20.07 -2.57 -14.14
C GLU A 176 -21.26 -2.11 -13.28
#